data_AF-M9U7H1-F1
#
_entry.id   AF-M9U7H1-F1
#
_cell.length_a   1.000
_cell.length_b   1.000
_cell.length_c   1.000
_cell.angle_alpha   90.00
_cell.angle_beta   90.00
_cell.angle_gamma   90.00
#
_symmetry.space_group_name_H-M   'P 1'
#
loop_
_entity.id
_entity.type
_entity.pdbx_description
1 polymer ?
#
loop_
_entity_poly.entity_id
_entity_poly.type
_entity_poly.pdbx_seq_one_letter_code
_entity_poly.pdbx_strand_id
1 'polypeptide(L)'
;MAKRIWSDVWSNLVLVATVLVYVVYIALAGYTLTHLPPVPSVVETENGTVLFTGGEVISGKVLMQKYGLFDYGSFWGFGGYYGTDFTALALKVINQTADPPTIKVE
;
A
#
# COMPACT_ATOMS: atom_id res chain seq x y z
N MET A 1 -3.45 -50.35 11.86
CA MET A 1 -4.36 -49.84 10.81
C MET A 1 -4.99 -48.49 11.20
N ALA A 2 -5.58 -48.35 12.39
CA ALA A 2 -6.15 -47.08 12.88
C ALA A 2 -5.19 -45.88 12.84
N LYS A 3 -3.95 -46.01 13.34
CA LYS A 3 -2.97 -44.90 13.33
C LYS A 3 -2.68 -44.32 11.93
N ARG A 4 -2.76 -45.14 10.88
CA ARG A 4 -2.60 -44.72 9.47
C ARG A 4 -3.83 -43.96 8.97
N ILE A 5 -5.03 -44.46 9.29
CA ILE A 5 -6.31 -43.79 8.95
C ILE A 5 -6.39 -42.39 9.59
N TRP A 6 -5.95 -42.24 10.84
CA TRP A 6 -5.93 -40.95 11.53
C TRP A 6 -4.90 -39.97 10.95
N SER A 7 -3.72 -40.44 10.51
CA SER A 7 -2.75 -39.58 9.82
C SER A 7 -3.23 -39.13 8.45
N ASP A 8 -3.96 -40.00 7.74
CA ASP A 8 -4.48 -39.71 6.40
C ASP A 8 -5.61 -38.67 6.46
N VAL A 9 -6.51 -38.76 7.44
CA VAL A 9 -7.57 -37.74 7.67
C VAL A 9 -6.96 -36.39 8.04
N TRP A 10 -5.97 -36.37 8.94
CA TRP A 10 -5.32 -35.12 9.34
C TRP A 10 -4.56 -34.47 8.19
N SER A 11 -3.79 -35.25 7.43
CA SER A 11 -3.06 -34.79 6.24
C SER A 11 -4.02 -34.20 5.20
N ASN A 12 -5.11 -34.90 4.91
CA ASN A 12 -6.12 -34.44 3.96
C ASN A 12 -6.81 -33.15 4.43
N LEU A 13 -7.10 -33.02 5.74
CA LEU A 13 -7.69 -31.80 6.30
C LEU A 13 -6.74 -30.60 6.15
N VAL A 14 -5.46 -30.77 6.50
CA VAL A 14 -4.45 -29.71 6.34
C VAL A 14 -4.29 -29.33 4.88
N LEU A 15 -4.30 -30.31 3.97
CA LEU A 15 -4.20 -30.07 2.54
C LEU A 15 -5.40 -29.27 2.01
N VAL A 16 -6.63 -29.66 2.37
CA VAL A 16 -7.85 -28.92 1.99
C VAL A 16 -7.84 -27.51 2.56
N ALA A 17 -7.50 -27.34 3.84
CA ALA A 17 -7.40 -26.02 4.45
C ALA A 17 -6.36 -25.14 3.75
N THR A 18 -5.20 -25.70 3.42
CA THR A 18 -4.13 -25.00 2.70
C THR A 18 -4.61 -24.55 1.32
N VAL A 19 -5.24 -25.44 0.55
CA VAL A 19 -5.79 -25.10 -0.77
C VAL A 19 -6.81 -23.97 -0.66
N LEU A 20 -7.74 -24.05 0.30
CA LEU A 20 -8.75 -23.02 0.50
C LEU A 20 -8.14 -21.67 0.86
N VAL A 21 -7.14 -21.64 1.75
CA VAL A 21 -6.43 -20.40 2.11
C VAL A 21 -5.77 -19.77 0.88
N TYR A 22 -5.07 -20.56 0.06
CA TYR A 22 -4.42 -20.03 -1.14
C TYR A 22 -5.42 -19.58 -2.20
N VAL A 23 -6.54 -20.27 -2.38
CA VAL A 23 -7.61 -19.84 -3.29
C VAL A 23 -8.16 -18.47 -2.88
N VAL A 24 -8.48 -18.29 -1.60
CA VAL A 24 -8.97 -17.00 -1.09
C VAL A 24 -7.88 -15.93 -1.20
N TYR A 25 -6.64 -16.26 -0.83
CA TYR A 25 -5.51 -15.33 -0.91
C TYR A 25 -5.27 -14.82 -2.33
N ILE A 26 -5.25 -15.71 -3.34
CA ILE A 26 -5.05 -15.34 -4.75
C ILE A 26 -6.22 -14.48 -5.25
N ALA A 27 -7.46 -14.82 -4.88
CA ALA A 27 -8.63 -14.03 -5.25
C ALA A 27 -8.55 -12.60 -4.68
N LEU A 28 -8.19 -12.47 -3.40
CA LEU A 28 -8.02 -11.17 -2.75
C LEU A 28 -6.81 -10.39 -3.29
N ALA A 29 -5.71 -11.06 -3.63
CA ALA A 29 -4.57 -10.43 -4.26
C ALA A 29 -4.94 -9.84 -5.63
N GLY A 30 -5.66 -10.59 -6.47
CA GLY A 30 -6.17 -10.10 -7.76
C GLY A 30 -7.11 -8.90 -7.61
N TYR A 31 -8.01 -8.95 -6.62
CA TYR A 31 -8.88 -7.82 -6.29
C TYR A 31 -8.07 -6.59 -5.87
N THR A 32 -7.09 -6.78 -4.99
CA THR A 32 -6.25 -5.68 -4.49
C THR A 32 -5.47 -5.02 -5.61
N LEU A 33 -4.81 -5.80 -6.48
CA LEU A 33 -3.98 -5.28 -7.57
C LEU A 33 -4.77 -4.48 -8.61
N THR A 34 -6.06 -4.77 -8.77
CA THR A 34 -6.95 -4.05 -9.70
C THR A 34 -7.58 -2.79 -9.09
N HIS A 35 -7.52 -2.63 -7.76
CA HIS A 35 -8.13 -1.52 -7.02
C HIS A 35 -7.10 -0.69 -6.24
N LEU A 36 -5.83 -0.73 -6.65
CA LEU A 36 -4.81 0.15 -6.09
C LEU A 36 -5.09 1.60 -6.49
N PRO A 37 -4.85 2.59 -5.61
CA PRO A 37 -4.90 3.99 -5.98
C PRO A 37 -3.96 4.27 -7.17
N PRO A 38 -4.45 4.80 -8.30
CA PRO A 38 -3.61 5.09 -9.44
C PRO A 38 -2.62 6.22 -9.10
N VAL A 39 -1.41 6.14 -9.64
CA VAL A 39 -0.44 7.25 -9.58
C VAL A 39 -0.76 8.18 -10.77
N PRO A 40 -1.14 9.44 -10.53
CA PRO A 40 -1.41 10.39 -11.61
C PRO A 40 -0.18 10.58 -12.50
N SER A 41 -0.39 10.76 -13.81
CA SER A 41 0.72 11.05 -14.74
C SER A 41 1.31 12.43 -14.50
N VAL A 42 0.46 13.42 -14.22
CA VAL A 42 0.84 14.80 -13.92
C VAL A 42 -0.17 15.35 -12.90
N VAL A 43 0.30 16.17 -11.97
CA VAL A 43 -0.54 16.96 -11.07
C VAL A 43 -0.30 18.42 -11.38
N GLU A 44 -1.36 19.14 -11.71
CA GLU A 44 -1.32 20.54 -12.14
C GLU A 44 -2.23 21.41 -11.27
N THR A 45 -1.97 22.72 -11.23
CA THR A 45 -2.90 23.70 -10.68
C THR A 45 -4.06 23.95 -11.65
N GLU A 46 -5.14 24.61 -11.20
CA GLU A 46 -6.24 24.99 -12.11
C GLU A 46 -5.79 25.89 -13.27
N ASN A 47 -4.67 26.59 -13.10
CA ASN A 47 -4.09 27.46 -14.11
C ASN A 47 -3.15 26.71 -15.09
N GLY A 48 -3.08 25.38 -15.00
CA GLY A 48 -2.21 24.54 -15.86
C GLY A 48 -0.73 24.58 -15.48
N THR A 49 -0.39 25.02 -14.27
CA THR A 49 0.99 24.94 -13.78
C THR A 49 1.26 23.54 -13.23
N VAL A 50 2.18 22.81 -13.86
CA VAL A 50 2.63 21.50 -13.36
C VAL A 50 3.29 21.64 -11.99
N LEU A 51 2.79 20.90 -11.00
CA LEU A 51 3.35 20.81 -9.66
C LEU A 51 4.37 19.67 -9.56
N PHE A 52 3.99 18.48 -10.02
CA PHE A 52 4.85 17.31 -10.10
C PHE A 52 4.25 16.26 -11.04
N THR A 53 5.08 15.30 -11.43
CA THR A 53 4.75 14.20 -12.34
C THR A 53 4.72 12.86 -11.61
N GLY A 54 4.07 11.86 -12.21
CA GLY A 54 4.10 10.48 -11.71
C GLY A 54 5.52 9.91 -11.65
N GLY A 55 6.41 10.36 -12.55
CA GLY A 55 7.83 10.01 -12.51
C GLY A 55 8.51 10.49 -11.22
N GLU A 56 8.25 11.72 -10.81
CA GLU A 56 8.78 12.29 -9.56
C GLU A 56 8.22 11.59 -8.32
N VAL A 57 6.95 11.16 -8.34
CA VAL A 57 6.37 10.32 -7.27
C VAL A 57 7.14 8.99 -7.15
N ILE A 58 7.45 8.35 -8.28
CA ILE A 58 8.22 7.09 -8.30
C ILE A 58 9.64 7.33 -7.80
N SER A 59 10.32 8.40 -8.26
CA SER A 59 11.66 8.76 -7.78
C SER A 59 11.69 9.05 -6.28
N GLY A 60 10.68 9.73 -5.75
CA GLY A 60 10.52 9.96 -4.31
C GLY A 60 10.42 8.65 -3.52
N LYS A 61 9.64 7.67 -4.00
CA LYS A 61 9.57 6.33 -3.40
C LYS A 61 10.92 5.61 -3.39
N VAL A 62 11.69 5.71 -4.48
CA VAL A 62 13.04 5.11 -4.55
C VAL A 62 13.97 5.74 -3.52
N LEU A 63 13.95 7.07 -3.37
CA LEU A 63 14.76 7.77 -2.37
C LEU A 63 14.35 7.40 -0.94
N MET A 64 13.05 7.35 -0.67
CA MET A 64 12.52 6.89 0.62
C MET A 64 13.03 5.50 1.00
N GLN A 65 13.05 4.56 0.05
CA GLN A 65 13.60 3.22 0.25
C GLN A 65 15.12 3.25 0.44
N LYS A 66 15.83 4.02 -0.40
CA LYS A 66 17.29 4.15 -0.34
C LYS A 66 17.78 4.67 1.02
N TYR A 67 17.05 5.61 1.63
CA TYR A 67 17.41 6.19 2.92
C TYR A 67 16.79 5.46 4.11
N GLY A 68 16.10 4.33 3.91
CA GLY A 68 15.55 3.52 5.00
C GLY A 68 14.52 4.27 5.83
N LEU A 69 13.70 5.14 5.23
CA LEU A 69 12.74 5.95 6.00
C LEU A 69 11.67 5.10 6.70
N PHE A 70 11.43 3.87 6.24
CA PHE A 70 10.58 2.89 6.92
C PHE A 70 11.16 2.38 8.25
N ASP A 71 12.48 2.48 8.48
CA ASP A 71 13.09 2.12 9.76
C ASP A 71 13.06 3.30 10.75
N TYR A 72 12.95 4.52 10.22
CA TYR A 72 12.84 5.74 11.02
C TYR A 72 11.39 6.03 11.39
N GLY A 73 10.51 6.21 10.40
CA GLY A 73 9.09 6.53 10.58
C GLY A 73 8.19 5.58 9.79
N SER A 74 6.96 6.02 9.52
CA SER A 74 5.96 5.18 8.84
C SER A 74 5.31 5.85 7.62
N PHE A 75 4.80 5.03 6.72
CA PHE A 75 3.93 5.41 5.62
C PHE A 75 2.67 4.55 5.69
N TRP A 76 1.49 5.19 5.67
CA TRP A 76 0.20 4.51 5.88
C TRP A 76 0.15 3.67 7.17
N GLY A 77 0.89 4.09 8.21
CA GLY A 77 1.02 3.35 9.46
C GLY A 77 1.95 2.14 9.43
N PHE A 78 2.57 1.82 8.29
CA PHE A 78 3.58 0.77 8.18
C PHE A 78 4.99 1.37 8.31
N GLY A 79 5.82 0.81 9.19
CA GLY A 79 7.20 1.23 9.39
C GLY A 79 7.58 1.32 10.87
N GLY A 80 8.60 2.11 11.15
CA GLY A 80 9.11 2.40 12.47
C GLY A 80 8.27 3.45 13.20
N TYR A 81 8.40 3.46 14.52
CA TYR A 81 7.68 4.37 15.42
C TYR A 81 8.58 5.41 16.08
N TYR A 82 9.85 5.49 15.65
CA TYR A 82 10.78 6.48 16.19
C TYR A 82 10.48 7.89 15.65
N GLY A 83 10.23 7.97 14.36
CA GLY A 83 9.83 9.18 13.64
C GLY A 83 8.32 9.36 13.58
N THR A 84 7.86 10.16 12.62
CA THR A 84 6.43 10.43 12.39
C THR A 84 5.89 9.55 11.27
N ASP A 85 4.56 9.49 11.15
CA ASP A 85 3.92 8.98 9.94
C ASP A 85 3.93 10.08 8.87
N PHE A 86 4.71 9.87 7.81
CA PHE A 86 4.90 10.87 6.76
C PHE A 86 3.61 11.15 5.98
N THR A 87 2.68 10.18 5.92
CA THR A 87 1.39 10.38 5.24
C THR A 87 0.49 11.29 6.07
N ALA A 88 0.37 11.03 7.36
CA ALA A 88 -0.38 11.87 8.28
C ALA A 88 0.22 13.28 8.39
N LEU A 89 1.55 13.40 8.41
CA LEU A 89 2.23 14.69 8.40
C LEU A 89 1.91 15.47 7.11
N ALA A 90 2.02 14.84 5.94
CA ALA A 90 1.70 15.48 4.67
C ALA A 90 0.24 15.96 4.64
N LEU A 91 -0.71 15.13 5.08
CA LEU A 91 -2.13 15.51 5.17
C LEU A 91 -2.36 16.70 6.11
N LYS A 92 -1.67 16.72 7.26
CA LYS A 92 -1.74 17.84 8.20
C LYS A 92 -1.22 19.14 7.57
N VAL A 93 -0.08 19.08 6.89
CA VAL A 93 0.50 20.24 6.21
C VAL A 93 -0.43 20.75 5.11
N ILE A 94 -0.98 19.85 4.28
CA ILE A 94 -1.95 20.21 3.24
C ILE A 94 -3.17 20.90 3.85
N ASN A 95 -3.75 20.34 4.91
CA ASN A 95 -4.91 20.92 5.57
C ASN A 95 -4.63 22.29 6.23
N GLN A 96 -3.39 22.53 6.65
CA GLN A 96 -2.98 23.82 7.24
C GLN A 96 -2.64 24.89 6.19
N THR A 97 -2.34 24.48 4.96
CA THR A 97 -1.87 25.37 3.88
C THR A 97 -2.92 25.58 2.78
N ALA A 98 -3.96 24.75 2.74
CA ALA A 98 -5.07 24.89 1.81
C ALA A 98 -6.06 25.99 2.29
N ASP A 99 -6.20 27.04 1.49
CA ASP A 99 -7.49 27.75 1.35
C ASP A 99 -8.47 26.82 0.58
N PRO A 100 -9.82 26.99 0.69
CA PRO A 100 -10.81 25.98 0.28
C PRO A 100 -10.66 25.47 -1.16
N PRO A 101 -11.08 24.21 -1.44
CA PRO A 101 -10.38 23.30 -2.35
C PRO A 101 -10.62 23.60 -3.83
N THR A 102 -9.54 23.79 -4.56
CA THR A 102 -9.52 23.88 -6.04
C THR A 102 -8.26 23.18 -6.59
N ILE A 103 -8.00 21.95 -6.14
CA ILE A 103 -7.00 21.08 -6.81
C ILE A 103 -7.78 20.01 -7.54
N LYS A 104 -7.83 20.14 -8.87
CA LYS A 104 -8.35 19.09 -9.77
C LYS A 104 -7.23 18.06 -9.96
N VAL A 105 -7.53 16.81 -9.68
CA VAL A 105 -6.65 15.68 -9.96
C VAL A 105 -7.25 14.95 -11.15
N GLU A 106 -6.53 14.89 -12.26
CA GLU A 106 -6.91 14.13 -13.46
C GLU A 106 -6.16 12.80 -13.53
#